data_AF-A0A0N1NIU0-F1
#
_entry.id   AF-A0A0N1NIU0-F1
#
_cell.length_a   1.000
_cell.length_b   1.000
_cell.length_c   1.000
_cell.angle_alpha   90.00
_cell.angle_beta   90.00
_cell.angle_gamma   90.00
#
_symmetry.space_group_name_H-M   'P 1'
#
loop_
_entity.id
_entity.type
_entity.pdbx_description
1 polymer ?
#
loop_
_entity_poly.entity_id
_entity_poly.type
_entity_poly.pdbx_seq_one_letter_code
_entity_poly.pdbx_strand_id
1 'polypeptide(L)'
;TCYALTLAKRLKAMGSPKYQADGDPRTSGPGFGLTVHPDALRVPYGWKSPRTVFVNSMSDLFHARVPLDYVRRVFDVIAETPQHTYQVLTKRARRLRQVADRLEWPANLWMGVSVESAKELPRVDDLRQVPAAVKFLSCEPLLGPLDGLELTGIDWVITGGESGPGHRPLEEAWVTQIRDICQEAGVSFFFKQWGGRTPKAGGRELDGRTWDDMPDRQLVLPAR
;
A
#
# COMPACT_ATOMS: atom_id res chain seq x y z
N THR A 1 -16.27 -10.50 -4.70
CA THR A 1 -15.11 -10.96 -5.52
C THR A 1 -14.02 -9.93 -5.47
N CYS A 2 -12.75 -10.34 -5.30
CA CYS A 2 -11.61 -9.40 -5.25
C CYS A 2 -11.49 -8.59 -6.56
N TYR A 3 -11.33 -7.26 -6.44
CA TYR A 3 -11.14 -6.34 -7.58
C TYR A 3 -9.96 -6.77 -8.44
N ALA A 4 -8.84 -7.14 -7.81
CA ALA A 4 -7.62 -7.48 -8.51
C ALA A 4 -7.80 -8.69 -9.46
N LEU A 5 -8.53 -9.71 -9.00
CA LEU A 5 -8.86 -10.90 -9.81
C LEU A 5 -9.73 -10.56 -11.01
N THR A 6 -10.73 -9.70 -10.79
CA THR A 6 -11.65 -9.27 -11.86
C THR A 6 -10.90 -8.50 -12.95
N LEU A 7 -10.02 -7.57 -12.55
CA LEU A 7 -9.23 -6.80 -13.49
C LEU A 7 -8.15 -7.66 -14.18
N ALA A 8 -7.50 -8.58 -13.47
CA ALA A 8 -6.53 -9.51 -14.06
C ALA A 8 -7.15 -10.37 -15.16
N LYS A 9 -8.35 -10.94 -14.92
CA LYS A 9 -9.11 -11.68 -15.93
C LYS A 9 -9.39 -10.84 -17.17
N ARG A 10 -9.75 -9.56 -16.99
CA ARG A 10 -9.98 -8.62 -18.11
C ARG A 10 -8.70 -8.31 -18.87
N LEU A 11 -7.60 -8.01 -18.17
CA LEU A 11 -6.30 -7.71 -18.79
C LEU A 11 -5.75 -8.90 -19.57
N LYS A 12 -5.95 -10.13 -19.06
CA LYS A 12 -5.65 -11.35 -19.80
C LYS A 12 -6.46 -11.43 -21.10
N ALA A 13 -7.78 -11.26 -21.03
CA ALA A 13 -8.67 -11.31 -22.19
C ALA A 13 -8.34 -10.24 -23.25
N MET A 14 -7.80 -9.10 -22.83
CA MET A 14 -7.29 -8.05 -23.73
C MET A 14 -5.88 -8.33 -24.28
N GLY A 15 -5.28 -9.47 -23.98
CA GLY A 15 -3.95 -9.85 -24.49
C GLY A 15 -2.78 -9.14 -23.79
N SER A 16 -2.98 -8.54 -22.61
CA SER A 16 -1.90 -7.86 -21.89
C SER A 16 -0.78 -8.86 -21.54
N PRO A 17 0.47 -8.65 -21.99
CA PRO A 17 1.54 -9.63 -21.81
C PRO A 17 1.82 -10.01 -20.35
N LYS A 18 1.67 -9.04 -19.43
CA LYS A 18 1.93 -9.24 -17.99
C LYS A 18 0.87 -10.10 -17.28
N TYR A 19 -0.28 -10.33 -17.90
CA TYR A 19 -1.43 -11.03 -17.31
C TYR A 19 -1.72 -12.35 -18.01
N GLN A 20 -0.77 -12.92 -18.75
CA GLN A 20 -0.98 -14.19 -19.44
C GLN A 20 -0.73 -15.42 -18.56
N ALA A 21 0.03 -15.28 -17.48
CA ALA A 21 0.27 -16.35 -16.52
C ALA A 21 -0.94 -16.56 -15.61
N ASP A 22 -1.52 -17.76 -15.63
CA ASP A 22 -2.63 -18.11 -14.76
C ASP A 22 -2.14 -18.50 -13.36
N GLY A 23 -2.94 -18.16 -12.36
CA GLY A 23 -2.73 -18.60 -10.98
C GLY A 23 -3.47 -19.90 -10.70
N ASP A 24 -3.48 -20.31 -9.42
CA ASP A 24 -4.31 -21.42 -8.97
C ASP A 24 -5.80 -21.07 -9.20
N PRO A 25 -6.56 -21.91 -9.94
CA PRO A 25 -7.99 -21.69 -10.21
C PRO A 25 -8.87 -21.47 -8.97
N ARG A 26 -8.45 -21.98 -7.81
CA ARG A 26 -9.19 -21.89 -6.55
C ARG A 26 -8.96 -20.57 -5.82
N THR A 27 -7.80 -19.91 -6.03
CA THR A 27 -7.42 -18.72 -5.24
C THR A 27 -7.15 -17.48 -6.09
N SER A 28 -6.42 -17.64 -7.20
CA SER A 28 -5.89 -16.53 -8.00
C SER A 28 -6.42 -16.52 -9.44
N GLY A 29 -6.91 -17.65 -9.95
CA GLY A 29 -7.62 -17.70 -11.22
C GLY A 29 -6.83 -17.17 -12.43
N PRO A 30 -7.54 -16.80 -13.51
CA PRO A 30 -6.91 -16.41 -14.77
C PRO A 30 -6.11 -15.11 -14.68
N GLY A 31 -4.89 -15.12 -15.22
CA GLY A 31 -4.03 -13.95 -15.38
C GLY A 31 -3.45 -13.37 -14.10
N PHE A 32 -3.56 -14.09 -12.98
CA PHE A 32 -3.07 -13.65 -11.67
C PHE A 32 -2.02 -14.61 -11.08
N GLY A 33 -1.33 -15.34 -11.95
CA GLY A 33 -0.15 -16.13 -11.58
C GLY A 33 1.00 -15.21 -11.18
N LEU A 34 1.73 -15.56 -10.12
CA LEU A 34 2.90 -14.79 -9.71
C LEU A 34 3.93 -14.79 -10.83
N THR A 35 4.24 -13.59 -11.31
CA THR A 35 5.18 -13.36 -12.40
C THR A 35 6.00 -12.13 -12.04
N VAL A 36 7.32 -12.24 -12.13
CA VAL A 36 8.22 -11.08 -12.01
C VAL A 36 8.39 -10.45 -13.38
N HIS A 37 8.59 -9.13 -13.44
CA HIS A 37 8.72 -8.40 -14.69
C HIS A 37 10.00 -7.55 -14.68
N PRO A 38 11.18 -8.16 -14.93
CA PRO A 38 12.46 -7.47 -14.87
C PRO A 38 12.54 -6.21 -15.75
N ASP A 39 11.89 -6.20 -16.91
CA ASP A 39 11.89 -5.02 -17.79
C ASP A 39 11.15 -3.82 -17.18
N ALA A 40 10.19 -4.06 -16.28
CA ALA A 40 9.48 -2.97 -15.58
C ALA A 40 10.40 -2.18 -14.63
N LEU A 41 11.51 -2.78 -14.20
CA LEU A 41 12.50 -2.12 -13.34
C LEU A 41 13.20 -0.95 -14.05
N ARG A 42 13.23 -0.94 -15.38
CA ARG A 42 13.83 0.17 -16.15
C ARG A 42 12.92 1.38 -16.31
N VAL A 43 11.61 1.23 -16.03
CA VAL A 43 10.62 2.28 -16.29
C VAL A 43 10.93 3.57 -15.51
N PRO A 44 11.30 3.53 -14.22
CA PRO A 44 11.49 4.76 -13.47
C PRO A 44 12.63 5.65 -13.95
N TYR A 45 13.71 5.08 -14.48
CA TYR A 45 14.84 5.87 -15.02
C TYR A 45 14.45 6.75 -16.22
N GLY A 46 13.33 6.45 -16.90
CA GLY A 46 12.83 7.25 -18.00
C GLY A 46 11.99 8.47 -17.58
N TRP A 47 11.64 8.61 -16.30
CA TRP A 47 10.76 9.68 -15.83
C TRP A 47 11.54 10.96 -15.52
N LYS A 48 11.24 12.03 -16.28
CA LYS A 48 11.96 13.31 -16.18
C LYS A 48 11.55 14.20 -15.00
N SER A 49 10.35 14.01 -14.46
CA SER A 49 9.80 14.85 -13.38
C SER A 49 9.61 14.03 -12.11
N PRO A 50 9.76 14.63 -10.91
CA PRO A 50 9.43 13.99 -9.64
C PRO A 50 8.02 13.39 -9.63
N ARG A 51 7.88 12.20 -9.02
CA ARG A 51 6.63 11.44 -8.98
C ARG A 51 6.46 10.79 -7.60
N THR A 52 5.22 10.67 -7.16
CA THR A 52 4.84 9.72 -6.11
C THR A 52 4.31 8.47 -6.79
N VAL A 53 4.90 7.31 -6.51
CA VAL A 53 4.70 6.07 -7.25
C VAL A 53 4.18 5.00 -6.31
N PHE A 54 2.96 4.53 -6.52
CA PHE A 54 2.45 3.36 -5.82
C PHE A 54 2.93 2.07 -6.51
N VAL A 55 3.85 1.36 -5.86
CA VAL A 55 4.47 0.15 -6.40
C VAL A 55 3.52 -1.03 -6.22
N ASN A 56 3.37 -1.85 -7.26
CA ASN A 56 2.60 -3.10 -7.21
C ASN A 56 1.12 -2.94 -6.85
N SER A 57 0.39 -2.08 -7.58
CA SER A 57 -1.04 -1.82 -7.34
C SER A 57 -1.97 -3.05 -7.43
N MET A 58 -1.48 -4.14 -8.00
CA MET A 58 -2.23 -5.36 -8.29
C MET A 58 -1.50 -6.62 -7.79
N SER A 59 -0.44 -6.47 -6.98
CA SER A 59 0.39 -7.58 -6.51
C SER A 59 0.96 -7.26 -5.12
N ASP A 60 1.77 -8.15 -4.57
CA ASP A 60 2.42 -7.96 -3.27
C ASP A 60 3.91 -8.30 -3.40
N LEU A 61 4.77 -7.30 -3.19
CA LEU A 61 6.23 -7.44 -3.34
C LEU A 61 6.81 -8.50 -2.38
N PHE A 62 6.16 -8.69 -1.23
CA PHE A 62 6.57 -9.64 -0.20
C PHE A 62 5.73 -10.92 -0.24
N HIS A 63 5.14 -11.26 -1.39
CA HIS A 63 4.56 -12.60 -1.56
C HIS A 63 5.64 -13.69 -1.43
N ALA A 64 5.31 -14.84 -0.81
CA ALA A 64 6.29 -15.88 -0.45
C ALA A 64 7.14 -16.41 -1.62
N ARG A 65 6.55 -16.43 -2.83
CA ARG A 65 7.20 -16.86 -4.07
C ARG A 65 7.98 -15.75 -4.82
N VAL A 66 7.98 -14.50 -4.33
CA VAL A 66 8.83 -13.44 -4.91
C VAL A 66 10.26 -13.67 -4.41
N PRO A 67 11.24 -13.87 -5.31
CA PRO A 67 12.63 -14.04 -4.93
C PRO A 67 13.19 -12.79 -4.22
N LEU A 68 14.00 -12.98 -3.18
CA LEU A 68 14.55 -11.84 -2.41
C LEU A 68 15.48 -10.97 -3.25
N ASP A 69 16.23 -11.55 -4.19
CA ASP A 69 17.06 -10.82 -5.15
C ASP A 69 16.21 -9.88 -6.01
N TYR A 70 14.98 -10.26 -6.35
CA TYR A 70 14.07 -9.37 -7.07
C TYR A 70 13.59 -8.21 -6.19
N VAL A 71 13.32 -8.45 -4.90
CA VAL A 71 12.98 -7.38 -3.94
C VAL A 71 14.14 -6.40 -3.80
N ARG A 72 15.37 -6.89 -3.68
CA ARG A 72 16.59 -6.06 -3.67
C ARG A 72 16.69 -5.19 -4.91
N ARG A 73 16.54 -5.77 -6.09
CA ARG A 73 16.55 -5.00 -7.35
C ARG A 73 15.47 -3.93 -7.43
N VAL A 74 14.29 -4.15 -6.81
CA VAL A 74 13.27 -3.09 -6.71
C VAL A 74 13.76 -1.96 -5.80
N PHE A 75 14.38 -2.30 -4.66
CA PHE A 75 14.92 -1.32 -3.73
C PHE A 75 16.11 -0.55 -4.33
N ASP A 76 16.96 -1.21 -5.12
CA ASP A 76 18.04 -0.58 -5.88
C ASP A 76 17.50 0.48 -6.85
N VAL A 77 16.45 0.15 -7.63
CA VAL A 77 15.80 1.12 -8.52
C VAL A 77 15.25 2.32 -7.75
N ILE A 78 14.68 2.08 -6.57
CA ILE A 78 14.17 3.14 -5.70
C ILE A 78 15.32 4.05 -5.26
N ALA A 79 16.42 3.48 -4.75
CA ALA A 79 17.61 4.22 -4.34
C ALA A 79 18.25 5.03 -5.48
N GLU A 80 18.34 4.44 -6.67
CA GLU A 80 18.96 5.04 -7.86
C GLU A 80 18.09 6.12 -8.53
N THR A 81 16.84 6.27 -8.10
CA THR A 81 15.93 7.31 -8.61
C THR A 81 15.39 8.21 -7.50
N PRO A 82 16.28 8.92 -6.78
CA PRO A 82 15.93 9.67 -5.56
C PRO A 82 14.98 10.85 -5.81
N GLN A 83 14.81 11.29 -7.05
CA GLN A 83 13.83 12.30 -7.45
C GLN A 83 12.36 11.81 -7.34
N HIS A 84 12.13 10.51 -7.18
CA HIS A 84 10.79 9.93 -7.02
C HIS A 84 10.59 9.41 -5.59
N THR A 85 9.35 9.45 -5.12
CA THR A 85 8.93 8.84 -3.86
C THR A 85 8.15 7.58 -4.18
N TYR A 86 8.48 6.47 -3.53
CA TYR A 86 7.84 5.18 -3.79
C TYR A 86 7.07 4.71 -2.58
N GLN A 87 5.78 4.42 -2.77
CA GLN A 87 4.92 3.81 -1.76
C GLN A 87 4.79 2.32 -2.07
N VAL A 88 5.32 1.48 -1.19
CA VAL A 88 5.15 0.02 -1.24
C VAL A 88 4.17 -0.38 -0.15
N LEU A 89 3.17 -1.19 -0.49
CA LEU A 89 2.18 -1.70 0.45
C LEU A 89 2.17 -3.24 0.42
N THR A 90 2.09 -3.88 1.59
CA THR A 90 2.04 -5.34 1.69
C THR A 90 1.03 -5.84 2.73
N LYS A 91 0.47 -7.03 2.48
CA LYS A 91 -0.29 -7.81 3.47
C LYS A 91 0.59 -8.84 4.18
N ARG A 92 1.87 -8.94 3.82
CA ARG A 92 2.82 -9.94 4.28
C ARG A 92 3.85 -9.34 5.25
N ALA A 93 3.38 -8.57 6.22
CA ALA A 93 4.20 -7.83 7.19
C ALA A 93 5.23 -8.73 7.91
N ARG A 94 4.86 -9.95 8.29
CA ARG A 94 5.81 -10.91 8.87
C ARG A 94 6.99 -11.22 7.95
N ARG A 95 6.74 -11.43 6.65
CA ARG A 95 7.81 -11.70 5.69
C ARG A 95 8.66 -10.45 5.45
N LEU A 96 8.02 -9.30 5.33
CA LEU A 96 8.68 -7.99 5.27
C LEU A 96 9.69 -7.85 6.42
N ARG A 97 9.25 -8.06 7.67
CA ARG A 97 10.12 -8.04 8.86
C ARG A 97 11.25 -9.06 8.78
N GLN A 98 10.95 -10.31 8.41
CA GLN A 98 11.93 -11.41 8.37
C GLN A 98 13.07 -11.21 7.35
N VAL A 99 12.90 -10.33 6.37
CA VAL A 99 13.93 -10.05 5.36
C VAL A 99 14.49 -8.64 5.47
N ALA A 100 14.04 -7.84 6.45
CA ALA A 100 14.36 -6.43 6.55
C ALA A 100 15.85 -6.17 6.77
N ASP A 101 16.53 -7.04 7.52
CA ASP A 101 17.97 -7.05 7.79
C ASP A 101 18.82 -7.42 6.56
N ARG A 102 18.18 -7.87 5.47
CA ARG A 102 18.82 -8.30 4.23
C ARG A 102 18.54 -7.34 3.07
N LEU A 103 17.97 -6.18 3.35
CA LEU A 103 17.59 -5.12 2.42
C LEU A 103 18.25 -3.80 2.83
N GLU A 104 18.66 -3.01 1.85
CA GLU A 104 19.10 -1.62 2.03
C GLU A 104 17.90 -0.71 1.91
N TRP A 105 17.67 0.21 2.84
CA TRP A 105 16.41 0.98 2.92
C TRP A 105 16.58 2.40 2.40
N PRO A 106 16.11 2.72 1.19
CA PRO A 106 16.30 4.04 0.61
C PRO A 106 15.42 5.07 1.30
N ALA A 107 15.94 6.29 1.48
CA ALA A 107 15.19 7.41 2.06
C ALA A 107 13.88 7.71 1.32
N ASN A 108 13.84 7.52 0.00
CA ASN A 108 12.67 7.77 -0.83
C ASN A 108 11.69 6.57 -0.93
N LEU A 109 11.87 5.54 -0.09
CA LEU A 109 10.93 4.43 0.09
C LEU A 109 10.01 4.68 1.29
N TRP A 110 8.71 4.78 1.01
CA TRP A 110 7.64 4.74 2.00
C TRP A 110 7.10 3.32 2.05
N MET A 111 7.18 2.68 3.20
CA MET A 111 6.78 1.29 3.39
C MET A 111 5.51 1.23 4.23
N GLY A 112 4.51 0.50 3.76
CA GLY A 112 3.27 0.35 4.50
C GLY A 112 2.71 -1.06 4.54
N VAL A 113 1.78 -1.25 5.46
CA VAL A 113 1.02 -2.51 5.61
C VAL A 113 -0.47 -2.25 5.52
N SER A 114 -1.21 -3.20 4.94
CA SER A 114 -2.69 -3.14 4.99
C SER A 114 -3.19 -3.59 6.36
N VAL A 115 -4.12 -2.84 6.93
CA VAL A 115 -4.77 -3.13 8.22
C VAL A 115 -6.28 -2.98 8.04
N GLU A 116 -6.91 -4.00 7.46
CA GLU A 116 -8.32 -3.94 7.10
C GLU A 116 -9.25 -4.10 8.32
N SER A 117 -8.79 -4.74 9.39
CA SER A 117 -9.53 -4.92 10.65
C SER A 117 -8.58 -5.09 11.84
N ALA A 118 -9.14 -5.14 13.07
CA ALA A 118 -8.37 -5.40 14.29
C ALA A 118 -7.53 -6.71 14.24
N LYS A 119 -7.94 -7.70 13.43
CA LYS A 119 -7.20 -8.96 13.24
C LYS A 119 -5.81 -8.74 12.62
N GLU A 120 -5.63 -7.64 11.91
CA GLU A 120 -4.41 -7.28 11.21
C GLU A 120 -3.51 -6.33 12.01
N LEU A 121 -3.91 -5.90 13.21
CA LEU A 121 -3.08 -5.05 14.08
C LEU A 121 -1.66 -5.58 14.33
N PRO A 122 -1.40 -6.90 14.44
CA PRO A 122 -0.03 -7.41 14.55
C PRO A 122 0.88 -7.04 13.36
N ARG A 123 0.33 -6.68 12.20
CA ARG A 123 1.12 -6.20 11.05
C ARG A 123 1.76 -4.84 11.34
N VAL A 124 1.15 -4.02 12.20
CA VAL A 124 1.69 -2.73 12.62
C VAL A 124 2.97 -2.96 13.43
N ASP A 125 2.98 -3.94 14.34
CA ASP A 125 4.16 -4.31 15.13
C ASP A 125 5.31 -4.82 14.26
N ASP A 126 4.99 -5.60 13.22
CA ASP A 126 5.98 -6.05 12.22
C ASP A 126 6.54 -4.85 11.43
N LEU A 127 5.71 -3.88 11.05
CA LEU A 127 6.14 -2.69 10.31
C LEU A 127 7.05 -1.78 11.16
N ARG A 128 6.77 -1.61 12.46
CA ARG A 128 7.63 -0.79 13.34
C ARG A 128 9.08 -1.30 13.42
N GLN A 129 9.28 -2.59 13.17
CA GLN A 129 10.61 -3.23 13.25
C GLN A 129 11.45 -3.10 11.97
N VAL A 130 10.93 -2.48 10.90
CA VAL A 130 11.73 -2.25 9.69
C VAL A 130 12.28 -0.82 9.65
N PRO A 131 13.48 -0.58 9.12
CA PRO A 131 14.10 0.74 9.13
C PRO A 131 13.65 1.62 7.96
N ALA A 132 12.38 1.54 7.56
CA ALA A 132 11.81 2.42 6.54
C ALA A 132 11.73 3.85 7.06
N ALA A 133 12.09 4.81 6.19
CA ALA A 133 12.12 6.22 6.56
C ALA A 133 10.72 6.83 6.73
N VAL A 134 9.72 6.30 6.02
CA VAL A 134 8.30 6.56 6.26
C VAL A 134 7.56 5.23 6.37
N LYS A 135 6.78 5.08 7.43
CA LYS A 135 5.93 3.93 7.72
C LYS A 135 4.48 4.34 7.69
N PHE A 136 3.69 3.68 6.84
CA PHE A 136 2.28 4.03 6.70
C PHE A 136 1.32 2.84 6.84
N LEU A 137 0.10 3.11 7.28
CA LEU A 137 -0.98 2.13 7.34
C LEU A 137 -1.98 2.41 6.24
N SER A 138 -2.34 1.36 5.49
CA SER A 138 -3.51 1.40 4.61
C SER A 138 -4.64 0.64 5.28
N CYS A 139 -5.50 1.38 5.95
CA CYS A 139 -6.71 0.87 6.59
C CYS A 139 -7.84 0.83 5.54
N GLU A 140 -7.61 0.06 4.47
CA GLU A 140 -8.47 0.01 3.29
C GLU A 140 -8.58 -1.39 2.64
N PRO A 141 -9.81 -1.83 2.30
CA PRO A 141 -11.06 -1.30 2.83
C PRO A 141 -11.11 -1.48 4.35
N LEU A 142 -11.60 -0.48 5.08
CA LEU A 142 -11.81 -0.62 6.51
C LEU A 142 -13.05 -1.49 6.76
N LEU A 143 -12.88 -2.58 7.51
CA LEU A 143 -13.89 -3.64 7.69
C LEU A 143 -14.44 -3.72 9.12
N GLY A 144 -14.07 -2.78 9.97
CA GLY A 144 -14.47 -2.68 11.36
C GLY A 144 -13.64 -1.63 12.09
N PRO A 145 -13.95 -1.36 13.36
CA PRO A 145 -13.11 -0.50 14.19
C PRO A 145 -11.72 -1.13 14.37
N LEU A 146 -10.72 -0.28 14.59
CA LEU A 146 -9.35 -0.68 14.92
C LEU A 146 -9.07 -0.40 16.40
N ASP A 147 -9.89 -0.97 17.27
CA ASP A 147 -9.72 -0.82 18.72
C ASP A 147 -8.33 -1.34 19.14
N GLY A 148 -7.58 -0.51 19.87
CA GLY A 148 -6.19 -0.80 20.24
C GLY A 148 -5.16 -0.46 19.16
N LEU A 149 -5.53 0.33 18.16
CA LEU A 149 -4.57 0.88 17.19
C LEU A 149 -3.56 1.80 17.89
N GLU A 150 -2.32 1.36 17.93
CA GLU A 150 -1.18 2.14 18.42
C GLU A 150 -0.39 2.75 17.24
N LEU A 151 -0.14 4.06 17.26
CA LEU A 151 0.56 4.75 16.17
C LEU A 151 2.03 5.05 16.45
N THR A 152 2.58 4.59 17.58
CA THR A 152 4.01 4.75 17.88
C THR A 152 4.86 4.26 16.71
N GLY A 153 5.74 5.12 16.17
CA GLY A 153 6.60 4.81 15.04
C GLY A 153 5.89 4.66 13.69
N ILE A 154 4.67 5.18 13.54
CA ILE A 154 3.93 5.27 12.28
C ILE A 154 3.79 6.75 11.89
N ASP A 155 3.98 7.04 10.61
CA ASP A 155 4.06 8.42 10.10
C ASP A 155 2.79 8.84 9.34
N TRP A 156 2.04 7.88 8.81
CA TRP A 156 0.85 8.16 8.00
C TRP A 156 -0.21 7.07 8.08
N VAL A 157 -1.48 7.47 8.16
CA VAL A 157 -2.61 6.54 8.12
C VAL A 157 -3.58 6.95 7.01
N ILE A 158 -3.91 5.98 6.17
CA ILE A 158 -4.85 6.10 5.07
C ILE A 158 -6.10 5.30 5.43
N THR A 159 -7.28 5.91 5.40
CA THR A 159 -8.56 5.24 5.64
C THR A 159 -9.47 5.35 4.42
N GLY A 160 -10.32 4.34 4.22
CA GLY A 160 -11.29 4.37 3.14
C GLY A 160 -12.13 3.09 2.99
N GLY A 161 -13.23 3.24 2.28
CA GLY A 161 -14.23 2.20 2.07
C GLY A 161 -14.02 1.37 0.81
N GLU A 162 -14.72 0.25 0.74
CA GLU A 162 -14.64 -0.69 -0.37
C GLU A 162 -15.32 -0.14 -1.63
N SER A 163 -14.75 -0.42 -2.79
CA SER A 163 -15.34 -0.07 -4.09
C SER A 163 -15.68 -1.31 -4.90
N GLY A 164 -16.79 -1.25 -5.63
CA GLY A 164 -17.20 -2.27 -6.60
C GLY A 164 -18.47 -3.03 -6.24
N PRO A 165 -18.79 -4.09 -7.00
CA PRO A 165 -19.96 -4.93 -6.74
C PRO A 165 -19.84 -5.60 -5.37
N GLY A 166 -20.86 -5.41 -4.52
CA GLY A 166 -20.88 -5.96 -3.16
C GLY A 166 -19.97 -5.24 -2.16
N HIS A 167 -19.68 -3.95 -2.38
CA HIS A 167 -18.97 -3.13 -1.40
C HIS A 167 -19.67 -3.18 -0.03
N ARG A 168 -18.88 -3.36 1.02
CA ARG A 168 -19.37 -3.27 2.40
C ARG A 168 -19.49 -1.79 2.82
N PRO A 169 -20.49 -1.45 3.67
CA PRO A 169 -20.61 -0.11 4.21
C PRO A 169 -19.40 0.22 5.08
N LEU A 170 -19.00 1.48 5.05
CA LEU A 170 -18.00 2.06 5.95
C LEU A 170 -18.75 2.90 6.98
N GLU A 171 -18.50 2.65 8.26
CA GLU A 171 -19.08 3.47 9.33
C GLU A 171 -18.21 4.71 9.58
N GLU A 172 -18.85 5.87 9.66
CA GLU A 172 -18.18 7.14 9.93
C GLU A 172 -17.42 7.14 11.25
N ALA A 173 -18.00 6.53 12.29
CA ALA A 173 -17.38 6.39 13.61
C ALA A 173 -16.00 5.71 13.57
N TRP A 174 -15.78 4.75 12.66
CA TRP A 174 -14.47 4.09 12.55
C TRP A 174 -13.42 5.03 11.95
N VAL A 175 -13.83 5.87 11.00
CA VAL A 175 -12.95 6.83 10.33
C VAL A 175 -12.61 7.98 11.28
N THR A 176 -13.60 8.53 11.99
CA THR A 176 -13.41 9.62 12.96
C THR A 176 -12.54 9.18 14.13
N GLN A 177 -12.73 7.97 14.66
CA GLN A 177 -11.86 7.39 15.70
C GLN A 177 -10.40 7.35 15.25
N ILE A 178 -10.11 6.80 14.06
CA ILE A 178 -8.73 6.71 13.55
C ILE A 178 -8.14 8.10 13.31
N ARG A 179 -8.92 9.04 12.78
CA ARG A 179 -8.50 10.42 12.58
C ARG A 179 -8.10 11.07 13.91
N ASP A 180 -8.90 10.90 14.96
CA ASP A 180 -8.64 11.53 16.27
C ASP A 180 -7.37 10.95 16.88
N ILE A 181 -7.17 9.63 16.81
CA ILE A 181 -5.90 8.98 17.20
C ILE A 181 -4.71 9.56 16.42
N CYS A 182 -4.86 9.81 15.12
CA CYS A 182 -3.80 10.42 14.31
C CYS A 182 -3.47 11.84 14.77
N GLN A 183 -4.49 12.66 15.05
CA GLN A 183 -4.28 14.04 15.53
C GLN A 183 -3.59 14.06 16.89
N GLU A 184 -4.03 13.22 17.83
CA GLU A 184 -3.43 13.11 19.16
C GLU A 184 -1.97 12.65 19.09
N ALA A 185 -1.64 11.76 18.15
CA ALA A 185 -0.28 11.26 17.93
C ALA A 185 0.59 12.16 17.04
N GLY A 186 0.05 13.22 16.42
CA GLY A 186 0.77 14.04 15.44
C GLY A 186 1.11 13.31 14.13
N VAL A 187 0.31 12.30 13.77
CA VAL A 187 0.48 11.45 12.59
C VAL A 187 -0.36 11.98 11.43
N SER A 188 0.17 11.99 10.20
CA SER A 188 -0.59 12.43 9.04
C SER A 188 -1.81 11.53 8.80
N PHE A 189 -2.96 12.13 8.46
CA PHE A 189 -4.19 11.40 8.19
C PHE A 189 -4.75 11.71 6.80
N PHE A 190 -5.00 10.64 6.03
CA PHE A 190 -5.61 10.73 4.71
C PHE A 190 -6.92 9.94 4.67
N PHE A 191 -8.02 10.61 4.34
CA PHE A 191 -9.30 9.95 4.08
C PHE A 191 -9.56 9.87 2.58
N LYS A 192 -9.46 8.67 2.03
CA LYS A 192 -9.49 8.48 0.57
C LYS A 192 -10.89 8.58 -0.02
N GLN A 193 -11.84 7.85 0.57
CA GLN A 193 -13.22 7.76 0.10
C GLN A 193 -14.10 6.93 1.05
N TRP A 194 -15.41 7.17 0.99
CA TRP A 194 -16.43 6.32 1.62
C TRP A 194 -16.64 4.95 0.93
N GLY A 195 -16.20 4.81 -0.33
CA GLY A 195 -16.44 3.62 -1.14
C GLY A 195 -17.70 3.73 -2.00
N GLY A 196 -18.23 2.60 -2.45
CA GLY A 196 -19.47 2.53 -3.24
C GLY A 196 -19.37 1.68 -4.51
N ARG A 197 -20.44 1.68 -5.32
CA ARG A 197 -20.53 0.84 -6.53
C ARG A 197 -19.39 1.07 -7.53
N THR A 198 -18.92 2.31 -7.64
CA THR A 198 -17.75 2.69 -8.43
C THR A 198 -16.75 3.42 -7.54
N PRO A 199 -15.47 3.48 -7.92
CA PRO A 199 -14.52 4.37 -7.26
C PRO A 199 -15.09 5.79 -7.19
N LYS A 200 -14.88 6.47 -6.05
CA LYS A 200 -15.35 7.85 -5.77
C LYS A 200 -16.86 8.05 -5.63
N ALA A 201 -17.70 7.01 -5.73
CA ALA A 201 -19.16 7.17 -5.69
C ALA A 201 -19.65 7.83 -4.38
N GLY A 202 -19.06 7.45 -3.24
CA GLY A 202 -19.41 8.02 -1.94
C GLY A 202 -18.71 9.33 -1.60
N GLY A 203 -17.85 9.88 -2.47
CA GLY A 203 -17.07 11.08 -2.16
C GLY A 203 -15.95 10.81 -1.14
N ARG A 204 -15.36 11.89 -0.62
CA ARG A 204 -14.18 11.89 0.26
C ARG A 204 -14.21 12.95 1.36
N GLU A 205 -15.38 13.53 1.61
CA GLU A 205 -15.54 14.51 2.68
C GLU A 205 -15.83 13.79 3.99
N LEU A 206 -15.15 14.20 5.06
CA LEU A 206 -15.35 13.76 6.43
C LEU A 206 -15.41 15.02 7.30
N ASP A 207 -16.49 15.22 8.04
CA ASP A 207 -16.79 16.46 8.76
C ASP A 207 -16.75 17.70 7.85
N GLY A 208 -17.35 17.60 6.66
CA GLY A 208 -17.49 18.71 5.72
C GLY A 208 -16.19 19.22 5.08
N ARG A 209 -15.09 18.46 5.18
CA ARG A 209 -13.82 18.79 4.53
C ARG A 209 -13.11 17.55 4.01
N THR A 210 -12.11 17.75 3.15
CA THR A 210 -11.18 16.67 2.75
C THR A 210 -10.02 16.57 3.73
N TRP A 211 -9.51 15.36 3.89
CA TRP A 211 -8.32 15.06 4.71
C TRP A 211 -7.28 14.46 3.77
N ASP A 212 -6.35 15.29 3.32
CA ASP A 212 -5.38 14.97 2.27
C ASP A 212 -3.93 15.01 2.78
N ASP A 213 -3.71 14.87 4.09
CA ASP A 213 -2.39 14.98 4.69
C ASP A 213 -1.46 13.88 4.17
N MET A 214 -0.18 14.23 4.02
CA MET A 214 0.89 13.31 3.67
C MET A 214 2.15 13.68 4.48
N PRO A 215 3.03 12.71 4.78
CA PRO A 215 4.33 12.98 5.37
C PRO A 215 5.15 13.96 4.51
N ASP A 216 5.87 14.86 5.17
CA ASP A 216 6.76 15.78 4.49
C ASP A 216 7.94 15.00 3.86
N ARG A 217 8.22 15.31 2.59
CA ARG A 217 9.37 14.76 1.86
C ARG A 217 10.71 15.25 2.43
N GLN A 218 10.74 16.41 3.11
CA GLN A 218 11.97 17.00 3.63
C GLN A 218 12.45 16.41 4.96
N LEU A 219 11.59 15.70 5.71
CA LEU A 219 11.98 15.04 6.97
C LEU A 219 12.96 13.87 6.79
N VAL A 220 13.29 13.52 5.54
CA VAL A 220 13.88 12.23 5.17
C VAL A 220 15.16 12.34 4.33
N LEU A 221 15.56 13.54 3.91
CA LEU A 221 16.89 13.73 3.31
C LEU A 221 17.89 14.03 4.43
N PRO A 222 19.08 13.40 4.46
CA PRO A 222 20.14 13.90 5.34
C PRO A 222 20.38 15.37 4.99
N ALA A 223 20.53 16.21 6.03
CA ALA A 223 20.97 17.58 5.85
C ALA A 223 22.22 17.58 4.96
N ARG A 224 22.24 18.50 3.98
CA ARG A 224 23.36 18.67 3.05
C ARG A 224 24.69 18.82 3.74
#